data_AF-A0A352SVM7-F1
#
_entry.id   AF-A0A352SVM7-F1
#
_cell.length_a   1.000
_cell.length_b   1.000
_cell.length_c   1.000
_cell.angle_alpha   90.00
_cell.angle_beta   90.00
_cell.angle_gamma   90.00
#
_symmetry.space_group_name_H-M   'P 1'
#
loop_
_entity.id
_entity.type
_entity.pdbx_description
1 polymer ?
#
loop_
_entity_poly.entity_id
_entity_poly.type
_entity_poly.pdbx_seq_one_letter_code
_entity_poly.pdbx_strand_id
1 'polypeptide(L)' 'ISEKNRDIKWFLWGRQAEEKSQFIKHGKFYISRHPMMCSEKYDDDFLRNNCFKDTMDIINWLG' A
#
# COMPACT_ATOMS: atom_id res chain seq x y z
N ILE A 1 -3.57 9.33 13.38
CA ILE A 1 -4.13 8.00 13.05
C ILE A 1 -3.12 6.90 13.43
N SER A 2 -1.91 6.91 12.87
CA SER A 2 -0.82 5.98 13.20
C SER A 2 -0.40 5.94 14.68
N GLU A 3 -0.59 7.04 15.43
CA GLU A 3 -0.30 7.08 16.87
C GLU A 3 -1.31 6.32 17.75
N LYS A 4 -2.57 6.21 17.29
CA LYS A 4 -3.65 5.59 18.08
C LYS A 4 -3.94 4.15 17.66
N ASN A 5 -3.62 3.79 16.42
CA ASN A 5 -3.86 2.46 15.86
C ASN A 5 -2.59 1.95 15.18
N ARG A 6 -1.94 0.98 15.82
CA ARG A 6 -0.63 0.46 15.41
C ARG A 6 -0.72 -0.61 14.32
N ASP A 7 -1.86 -1.29 14.18
CA ASP A 7 -2.07 -2.38 13.22
C ASP A 7 -2.68 -1.91 11.88
N ILE A 8 -2.60 -0.61 11.60
CA ILE A 8 -3.09 -0.06 10.33
C ILE A 8 -2.20 -0.53 9.19
N LYS A 9 -2.87 -0.96 8.11
CA LYS A 9 -2.25 -1.31 6.83
C LYS A 9 -2.32 -0.08 5.93
N TRP A 10 -1.17 0.50 5.61
CA TRP A 10 -1.02 1.71 4.81
C TRP A 10 -0.69 1.37 3.37
N PHE A 11 -1.56 1.77 2.45
CA PHE A 11 -1.33 1.62 1.01
C PHE A 11 -0.75 2.91 0.47
N LEU A 12 0.53 2.89 0.08
CA LEU A 12 1.26 4.05 -0.40
C LEU A 12 1.58 3.85 -1.88
N TRP A 13 0.74 4.41 -2.75
CA TRP A 13 0.85 4.22 -4.19
C TRP A 13 1.50 5.43 -4.87
N GLY A 14 2.72 5.24 -5.35
CA GLY A 14 3.54 6.26 -6.00
C GLY A 14 4.45 7.02 -5.03
N ARG A 15 5.46 7.67 -5.61
CA ARG A 15 6.55 8.34 -4.87
C ARG A 15 6.05 9.40 -3.88
N GLN A 16 5.04 10.18 -4.26
CA GLN A 16 4.45 11.19 -3.36
C GLN A 16 3.79 10.58 -2.12
N ALA A 17 3.20 9.39 -2.25
CA ALA A 17 2.59 8.69 -1.11
C ALA A 17 3.67 8.06 -0.23
N GLU A 18 4.71 7.49 -0.84
CA GLU A 18 5.90 6.97 -0.16
C GLU A 18 6.59 8.06 0.68
N GLU A 19 6.74 9.27 0.15
CA GLU A 19 7.31 10.41 0.88
C GLU A 19 6.50 10.79 2.14
N LYS A 20 5.22 10.46 2.21
CA LYS A 20 4.40 10.69 3.41
C LYS A 20 4.58 9.61 4.48
N SER A 21 5.24 8.50 4.18
CA SER A 21 5.55 7.44 5.15
C SER A 21 6.36 7.97 6.34
N GLN A 22 7.17 9.02 6.14
CA GLN A 22 7.95 9.67 7.20
C GLN A 22 7.10 10.21 8.36
N PHE A 23 5.81 10.49 8.12
CA PHE A 23 4.88 10.98 9.15
C PHE A 23 4.10 9.85 9.83
N ILE A 24 4.26 8.60 9.36
CA ILE A 24 3.53 7.43 9.85
C ILE A 24 4.45 6.66 10.82
N LYS A 25 4.11 6.72 12.12
CA LYS A 25 4.93 6.11 13.17
C LYS A 25 4.79 4.59 13.29
N HIS A 26 3.62 4.04 12.99
CA HIS A 26 3.28 2.63 13.17
C HIS A 26 2.33 2.13 12.08
N GLY A 27 2.44 0.84 11.75
CA GLY A 27 1.61 0.15 10.76
C GLY A 27 2.43 -0.73 9.82
N LYS A 28 1.74 -1.52 8.99
CA LYS A 28 2.33 -2.27 7.87
C LYS A 28 2.20 -1.41 6.61
N PHE A 29 3.30 -1.21 5.90
CA PHE A 29 3.31 -0.43 4.67
C PHE A 29 3.27 -1.34 3.45
N TYR A 30 2.38 -1.02 2.52
CA TYR A 30 2.32 -1.59 1.18
C TYR A 30 2.64 -0.48 0.21
N ILE A 31 3.88 -0.47 -0.26
CA ILE A 31 4.39 0.54 -1.20
C ILE A 31 4.37 -0.08 -2.59
N SER A 32 3.84 0.66 -3.57
CA SER A 32 3.93 0.28 -4.98
C SER A 32 3.86 1.50 -5.86
N ARG A 33 4.09 1.33 -7.16
CA ARG A 33 3.84 2.41 -8.12
C ARG A 33 2.37 2.81 -8.15
N HIS A 34 2.14 4.04 -8.62
CA HIS A 34 0.78 4.55 -8.78
C HIS A 34 0.06 3.70 -9.85
N PRO A 35 -1.21 3.28 -9.64
CA PRO A 35 -1.93 2.41 -10.56
C PRO A 35 -2.12 2.99 -11.98
N MET A 36 -1.97 4.30 -12.13
CA MET A 36 -1.97 4.97 -13.45
C MET A 36 -0.70 4.71 -14.27
N MET A 37 0.38 4.22 -13.65
CA MET A 37 1.67 3.92 -14.27
C MET A 37 1.99 2.43 -14.18
N CYS A 38 0.98 1.57 -14.37
CA CYS A 38 1.19 0.13 -14.51
C CYS A 38 2.06 -0.14 -15.74
N SER A 39 3.22 -0.73 -15.50
CA SER A 39 4.10 -1.22 -16.55
C SER A 39 4.62 -2.57 -16.08
N GLU A 40 4.22 -3.62 -16.80
CA GLU A 40 4.57 -5.03 -16.54
C GLU A 40 6.09 -5.29 -16.44
N LYS A 41 6.90 -4.29 -16.82
CA LYS A 41 8.35 -4.31 -16.75
C LYS A 41 8.95 -4.15 -15.34
N TYR A 42 8.20 -3.68 -14.35
CA TYR A 42 8.77 -3.34 -13.04
C TYR A 42 8.26 -4.23 -11.92
N ASP A 43 9.16 -4.71 -11.05
CA ASP A 43 8.79 -5.58 -9.93
C ASP A 43 7.92 -4.88 -8.88
N ASP A 44 8.06 -3.55 -8.72
CA ASP A 44 7.26 -2.72 -7.81
C ASP A 44 5.93 -2.24 -8.41
N ASP A 45 5.45 -2.92 -9.45
CA ASP A 45 4.19 -2.58 -10.09
C ASP A 45 3.01 -2.74 -9.12
N PHE A 46 2.00 -1.89 -9.28
CA PHE A 46 0.78 -1.94 -8.48
C PHE A 46 0.13 -3.33 -8.50
N LEU A 47 0.16 -4.00 -9.66
CA LEU A 47 -0.44 -5.33 -9.84
C LEU A 47 0.39 -6.47 -9.21
N ARG A 48 1.67 -6.25 -8.92
CA ARG A 48 2.55 -7.21 -8.25
C ARG A 48 2.55 -7.05 -6.73
N ASN A 49 1.92 -6.00 -6.22
CA ASN A 49 1.80 -5.77 -4.79
C ASN A 49 0.86 -6.81 -4.14
N ASN A 50 1.39 -7.56 -3.17
CA ASN A 50 0.61 -8.56 -2.43
C ASN A 50 -0.43 -7.94 -1.48
N CYS A 51 -0.55 -6.61 -1.45
CA CYS A 51 -1.45 -5.90 -0.55
C CYS A 51 -2.92 -6.36 -0.64
N PHE A 52 -3.40 -6.69 -1.84
CA PHE A 52 -4.75 -7.24 -2.01
C PHE A 52 -4.89 -8.64 -1.42
N LYS A 53 -3.92 -9.53 -1.71
CA LYS A 53 -3.92 -10.90 -1.17
C LYS A 53 -3.82 -10.90 0.35
N ASP A 54 -2.92 -10.09 0.91
CA ASP A 54 -2.67 -9.96 2.35
C ASP A 54 -3.82 -9.27 3.12
N THR A 55 -4.81 -8.71 2.41
CA THR A 55 -5.96 -8.04 3.04
C THR A 55 -7.30 -8.56 2.56
N MET A 56 -7.31 -9.61 1.74
CA MET A 56 -8.52 -10.21 1.20
C MET A 56 -9.37 -10.91 2.28
N ASP A 57 -8.73 -11.33 3.38
CA ASP A 57 -9.38 -11.87 4.57
C ASP A 57 -10.04 -10.78 5.44
N ILE A 58 -9.69 -9.51 5.23
CA ILE A 58 -10.10 -8.37 6.05
C ILE A 58 -11.06 -7.45 5.29
N ILE A 59 -10.82 -7.27 3.99
CA ILE A 59 -11.52 -6.33 3.12
C ILE A 59 -12.09 -7.12 1.95
N ASN A 60 -13.40 -7.00 1.72
CA ASN A 60 -14.00 -7.51 0.50
C ASN A 60 -13.63 -6.59 -0.69
N TRP A 61 -12.59 -6.98 -1.42
CA TRP A 61 -12.12 -6.25 -2.60
C TRP A 61 -12.97 -6.50 -3.87
N LEU A 62 -13.90 -7.45 -3.84
CA LEU A 62 -14.71 -7.82 -5.01
C LEU A 62 -15.96 -6.94 -5.20
N GLY A 63 -16.29 -6.10 -4.20
CA GLY A 63 -17.53 -5.33 -4.17
C GLY A 63 -18.68 -6.11 -3.54
#